data_AF-A0A3M2TEZ8-F1
#
_entry.id   AF-A0A3M2TEZ8-F1
#
_cell.length_a   1.000
_cell.length_b   1.000
_cell.length_c   1.000
_cell.angle_alpha   90.00
_cell.angle_beta   90.00
_cell.angle_gamma   90.00
#
_symmetry.space_group_name_H-M   'P 1'
#
loop_
_entity.id
_entity.type
_entity.pdbx_description
1 polymer ?
#
loop_
_entity_poly.entity_id
_entity_poly.type
_entity_poly.pdbx_seq_one_letter_code
_entity_poly.pdbx_strand_id
1 'polypeptide(L)'
;MLRALGRLTWATERAVSDSGDRFLPPNELLTLGYFDEMKIGYHDDGESSLGPTIATLSLGAKATMLIRMKYKYYNGFSKAKKILYDDPVLEGCQLEEHRRELKDKLDSGTITRQDYERRRKEAPKKCRGAEAPPFIKMELHHGDLVVMHGEKLQKYFEHSVIPEEKLRFALTARYIKPEHVDESEWKKGEFSLSPDQIYDGK
;
A
#
# COMPACT_ATOMS: atom_id res chain seq x y z
N MET A 1 -15.15 18.60 -2.80
CA MET A 1 -13.74 18.24 -3.04
C MET A 1 -12.83 18.76 -1.94
N LEU A 2 -12.57 20.07 -1.82
CA LEU A 2 -11.59 20.59 -0.84
C LEU A 2 -11.92 20.30 0.64
N ARG A 3 -13.21 20.24 1.03
CA ARG A 3 -13.59 19.77 2.39
C ARG A 3 -13.18 18.32 2.68
N ALA A 4 -13.22 17.45 1.67
CA ALA A 4 -12.73 16.08 1.82
C ALA A 4 -11.21 16.07 1.97
N LEU A 5 -10.51 16.89 1.19
CA LEU A 5 -9.06 17.05 1.31
C LEU A 5 -8.67 17.55 2.71
N GLY A 6 -9.40 18.50 3.28
CA GLY A 6 -9.17 18.96 4.66
C GLY A 6 -9.33 17.84 5.70
N ARG A 7 -10.39 17.03 5.60
CA ARG A 7 -10.59 15.84 6.45
C ARG A 7 -9.46 14.82 6.31
N LEU A 8 -9.03 14.57 5.07
CA LEU A 8 -7.96 13.63 4.75
C LEU A 8 -6.59 14.14 5.21
N THR A 9 -6.35 15.45 5.12
CA THR A 9 -5.15 16.11 5.63
C THR A 9 -5.06 15.94 7.14
N TRP A 10 -6.16 16.22 7.87
CA TRP A 10 -6.24 16.00 9.32
C TRP A 10 -6.00 14.53 9.69
N ALA A 11 -6.64 13.58 8.99
CA ALA A 11 -6.47 12.16 9.27
C ALA A 11 -5.02 11.70 9.03
N THR A 12 -4.40 12.21 7.97
CA THR A 12 -3.00 11.96 7.63
C THR A 12 -2.09 12.50 8.73
N GLU A 13 -2.26 13.76 9.14
CA GLU A 13 -1.44 14.38 10.18
C GLU A 13 -1.53 13.61 11.49
N ARG A 14 -2.73 13.17 11.90
CA ARG A 14 -2.94 12.36 13.10
C ARG A 14 -2.20 11.03 13.03
N ALA A 15 -2.42 10.26 11.97
CA ALA A 15 -1.82 8.94 11.82
C ALA A 15 -0.28 8.99 11.73
N VAL A 16 0.27 10.02 11.05
CA VAL A 16 1.72 10.19 10.88
C VAL A 16 2.38 10.73 12.15
N SER A 17 1.72 11.64 12.86
CA SER A 17 2.23 12.15 14.14
C SER A 17 2.30 11.04 15.19
N ASP A 18 1.29 10.16 15.21
CA ASP A 18 1.26 9.01 16.12
C ASP A 18 2.35 7.97 15.81
N SER A 19 2.84 7.90 14.56
CA SER A 19 3.99 7.03 14.19
C SER A 19 5.35 7.68 14.46
N GLY A 20 5.39 8.98 14.76
CA GLY A 20 6.63 9.75 14.95
C GLY A 20 7.35 10.12 13.65
N ASP A 21 6.71 9.90 12.50
CA ASP A 21 7.27 10.22 11.20
C ASP A 21 7.01 11.69 10.81
N ARG A 22 7.72 12.17 9.78
CA ARG A 22 7.51 13.52 9.26
C ARG A 22 6.18 13.59 8.51
N PHE A 23 5.30 14.47 8.96
CA PHE A 23 4.09 14.82 8.23
C PHE A 23 4.41 15.49 6.88
N LEU A 24 3.83 14.94 5.81
CA LEU A 24 3.85 15.49 4.47
C LEU A 24 2.39 15.74 4.06
N PRO A 25 1.97 17.01 3.89
CA PRO A 25 0.58 17.33 3.59
C PRO A 25 0.21 16.83 2.19
N PRO A 26 -0.94 16.18 2.00
CA PRO A 26 -1.37 15.76 0.67
C PRO A 26 -1.46 16.95 -0.29
N ASN A 27 -0.91 16.77 -1.50
CA ASN A 27 -0.96 17.78 -2.56
C ASN A 27 -1.78 17.33 -3.78
N GLU A 28 -2.45 16.16 -3.69
CA GLU A 28 -3.28 15.62 -4.74
C GLU A 28 -4.50 14.90 -4.16
N LEU A 29 -5.64 14.97 -4.85
CA LEU A 29 -6.87 14.26 -4.51
C LEU A 29 -7.44 13.55 -5.73
N LEU A 30 -7.41 12.23 -5.73
CA LEU A 30 -8.09 11.40 -6.71
C LEU A 30 -9.54 11.12 -6.28
N THR A 31 -10.44 10.98 -7.24
CA THR A 31 -11.83 10.55 -6.98
C THR A 31 -12.18 9.40 -7.91
N LEU A 32 -12.44 8.24 -7.31
CA LEU A 32 -12.88 7.03 -8.02
C LEU A 32 -14.35 6.80 -7.72
N GLY A 33 -15.17 6.76 -8.76
CA GLY A 33 -16.57 6.34 -8.69
C GLY A 33 -16.71 4.86 -9.04
N TYR A 34 -17.40 4.12 -8.20
CA TYR A 34 -17.81 2.74 -8.43
C TYR A 34 -19.31 2.75 -8.74
N PHE A 35 -19.65 2.37 -9.97
CA PHE A 35 -21.02 2.07 -10.36
C PHE A 35 -21.31 0.59 -10.12
N ASP A 36 -22.52 0.17 -10.48
CA ASP A 36 -22.94 -1.22 -10.35
C ASP A 36 -21.94 -2.17 -11.01
N GLU A 37 -21.69 -3.31 -10.35
CA GLU A 37 -20.70 -4.35 -10.72
C GLU A 37 -19.22 -3.92 -10.81
N MET A 38 -18.89 -2.63 -10.64
CA MET A 38 -17.50 -2.16 -10.72
C MET A 38 -16.70 -2.55 -9.47
N LYS A 39 -15.49 -3.06 -9.68
CA LYS A 39 -14.55 -3.38 -8.60
C LYS A 39 -13.12 -3.06 -9.02
N ILE A 40 -12.26 -2.86 -8.02
CA ILE A 40 -10.81 -2.79 -8.24
C ILE A 40 -10.15 -4.04 -7.64
N GLY A 41 -9.42 -4.76 -8.49
CA GLY A 41 -8.68 -5.95 -8.08
C GLY A 41 -7.53 -5.62 -7.14
N TYR A 42 -6.73 -6.63 -6.78
CA TYR A 42 -5.53 -6.40 -5.99
C TYR A 42 -4.54 -5.51 -6.75
N HIS A 43 -4.18 -4.40 -6.13
CA HIS A 43 -3.23 -3.41 -6.64
C HIS A 43 -2.50 -2.75 -5.47
N ASP A 44 -1.46 -2.00 -5.77
CA ASP A 44 -0.87 -1.04 -4.86
C ASP A 44 -0.91 0.33 -5.52
N ASP A 45 -0.94 1.36 -4.68
CA ASP A 45 -0.93 2.76 -5.13
C ASP A 45 0.52 3.28 -5.31
N GLY A 46 1.52 2.41 -5.14
CA GLY A 46 2.93 2.76 -5.08
C GLY A 46 3.53 3.14 -6.43
N GLU A 47 3.37 4.40 -6.82
CA GLU A 47 4.17 5.04 -7.88
C GLU A 47 5.51 5.53 -7.30
N SER A 48 6.56 5.62 -8.13
CA SER A 48 7.87 6.14 -7.65
C SER A 48 7.79 7.59 -7.18
N SER A 49 6.84 8.34 -7.72
CA SER A 49 6.51 9.73 -7.37
C SER A 49 5.73 9.85 -6.05
N LEU A 50 5.20 8.75 -5.51
CA LEU A 50 4.33 8.82 -4.34
C LEU A 50 5.12 8.88 -3.02
N GLY A 51 4.63 9.70 -2.10
CA GLY A 51 5.04 9.76 -0.71
C GLY A 51 4.66 8.51 0.11
N PRO A 52 5.02 8.47 1.39
CA PRO A 52 4.77 7.32 2.25
C PRO A 52 3.30 7.16 2.67
N THR A 53 2.46 8.18 2.51
CA THR A 53 1.10 8.19 3.07
C THR A 53 0.03 8.39 2.02
N ILE A 54 -1.03 7.60 2.16
CA ILE A 54 -2.27 7.70 1.39
C ILE A 54 -3.42 7.71 2.38
N ALA A 55 -4.38 8.61 2.16
CA ALA A 55 -5.61 8.63 2.95
C ALA A 55 -6.82 8.56 2.02
N THR A 56 -7.82 7.75 2.37
CA THR A 56 -9.02 7.57 1.57
C THR A 56 -10.27 7.84 2.39
N LEU A 57 -11.19 8.66 1.86
CA LEU A 57 -12.53 8.88 2.39
C LEU A 57 -13.53 8.08 1.55
N SER A 58 -14.31 7.23 2.21
CA SER A 58 -15.39 6.46 1.57
C SER A 58 -16.71 7.21 1.63
N LEU A 59 -17.42 7.34 0.50
CA LEU A 59 -18.76 7.92 0.44
C LEU A 59 -19.70 7.00 -0.33
N GLY A 60 -20.94 6.87 0.14
CA GLY A 60 -21.98 6.08 -0.52
C GLY A 60 -22.04 4.66 0.02
N ALA A 61 -22.16 3.68 -0.88
CA ALA A 61 -22.35 2.28 -0.49
C ALA A 61 -21.18 1.69 0.31
N LYS A 62 -21.48 0.67 1.10
CA LYS A 62 -20.48 -0.09 1.85
C LYS A 62 -19.54 -0.82 0.87
N ALA A 63 -18.29 -1.02 1.28
CA ALA A 63 -17.36 -1.89 0.58
C ALA A 63 -16.57 -2.77 1.56
N THR A 64 -16.02 -3.86 1.05
CA THR A 64 -14.99 -4.64 1.76
C THR A 64 -13.64 -4.33 1.15
N MET A 65 -12.68 -3.90 1.97
CA MET A 65 -11.28 -3.79 1.59
C MET A 65 -10.48 -4.96 2.14
N LEU A 66 -9.67 -5.56 1.28
CA LEU A 66 -8.80 -6.69 1.60
C LEU A 66 -7.35 -6.29 1.36
N ILE A 67 -6.45 -6.61 2.30
CA ILE A 67 -5.01 -6.38 2.16
C ILE A 67 -4.29 -7.72 2.23
N ARG A 68 -3.36 -7.95 1.30
CA ARG A 68 -2.52 -9.16 1.24
C ARG A 68 -1.09 -8.84 0.84
N MET A 69 -0.17 -9.76 1.14
CA MET A 69 1.22 -9.66 0.68
C MET A 69 1.29 -9.92 -0.83
N LYS A 70 2.09 -9.14 -1.57
CA LYS A 70 2.24 -9.38 -3.01
C LYS A 70 2.87 -10.74 -3.27
N TYR A 71 2.43 -11.40 -4.35
CA TYR A 71 2.88 -12.74 -4.76
C TYR A 71 4.38 -12.96 -4.60
N LYS A 72 5.19 -12.03 -5.12
CA LYS A 72 6.65 -12.20 -5.17
C LYS A 72 7.30 -12.22 -3.79
N TYR A 73 6.79 -11.44 -2.83
CA TYR A 73 7.32 -11.39 -1.47
C TYR A 73 6.82 -12.56 -0.64
N TYR A 74 5.55 -12.93 -0.83
CA TYR A 74 4.96 -14.11 -0.20
C TYR A 74 5.73 -15.38 -0.57
N ASN A 75 5.95 -15.61 -1.87
CA ASN A 75 6.61 -16.82 -2.36
C ASN A 75 8.15 -16.75 -2.33
N GLY A 76 8.74 -15.56 -2.30
CA GLY A 76 10.19 -15.34 -2.43
C GLY A 76 10.73 -15.42 -3.87
N PHE A 77 9.83 -15.53 -4.85
CA PHE A 77 10.15 -15.56 -6.28
C PHE A 77 9.01 -14.96 -7.11
N SER A 78 9.32 -14.45 -8.30
CA SER A 78 8.33 -13.88 -9.22
C SER A 78 7.45 -14.95 -9.89
N LYS A 79 6.34 -14.57 -10.53
CA LYS A 79 5.52 -15.51 -11.33
C LYS A 79 6.32 -16.22 -12.44
N ALA A 80 7.39 -15.60 -12.93
CA ALA A 80 8.36 -16.18 -13.86
C ALA A 80 9.43 -17.07 -13.18
N LYS A 81 9.22 -17.43 -11.90
CA LYS A 81 10.13 -18.22 -11.06
C LYS A 81 11.54 -17.62 -10.89
N LYS A 82 11.70 -16.31 -11.09
CA LYS A 82 12.96 -15.61 -10.81
C LYS A 82 13.04 -15.31 -9.31
N ILE A 83 14.13 -15.73 -8.67
CA ILE A 83 14.39 -15.38 -7.27
C ILE A 83 14.53 -13.86 -7.11
N LEU A 84 14.04 -13.33 -5.99
CA LEU A 84 14.21 -11.91 -5.68
C LEU A 84 15.66 -11.62 -5.26
N TYR A 85 16.22 -10.52 -5.79
CA TYR A 85 17.53 -10.01 -5.37
C TYR A 85 17.52 -9.64 -3.88
N ASP A 86 16.54 -8.83 -3.50
CA ASP A 86 16.22 -8.49 -2.12
C ASP A 86 15.02 -9.34 -1.67
N ASP A 87 15.28 -10.30 -0.77
CA ASP A 87 14.27 -11.13 -0.12
C ASP A 87 14.12 -10.69 1.33
N PRO A 88 13.10 -9.87 1.66
CA PRO A 88 12.92 -9.35 3.00
C PRO A 88 12.49 -10.41 4.01
N VAL A 89 11.98 -11.56 3.57
CA VAL A 89 11.42 -12.63 4.43
C VAL A 89 10.43 -12.06 5.46
N LEU A 90 9.31 -11.55 4.95
CA LEU A 90 8.25 -10.93 5.75
C LEU A 90 7.54 -11.96 6.63
N GLU A 91 7.03 -11.53 7.78
CA GLU A 91 6.20 -12.37 8.65
C GLU A 91 4.97 -12.89 7.91
N GLY A 92 4.67 -14.18 8.10
CA GLY A 92 3.57 -14.88 7.44
C GLY A 92 3.84 -15.22 5.97
N CYS A 93 5.07 -15.03 5.46
CA CYS A 93 5.39 -15.43 4.09
C CYS A 93 5.58 -16.95 3.94
N GLN A 94 5.48 -17.44 2.71
CA GLN A 94 5.65 -18.86 2.45
C GLN A 94 7.09 -19.30 2.72
N LEU A 95 7.23 -20.41 3.47
CA LEU A 95 8.51 -20.96 3.92
C LEU A 95 9.32 -19.95 4.76
N GLU A 96 8.66 -19.12 5.57
CA GLU A 96 9.29 -18.08 6.37
C GLU A 96 10.49 -18.59 7.18
N GLU A 97 10.29 -19.57 8.08
CA GLU A 97 11.34 -20.10 8.96
C GLU A 97 12.56 -20.57 8.16
N HIS A 98 12.32 -21.38 7.12
CA HIS A 98 13.38 -21.88 6.26
C HIS A 98 14.15 -20.75 5.55
N ARG A 99 13.46 -19.70 5.09
CA ARG A 99 14.07 -18.54 4.44
C ARG A 99 14.88 -17.71 5.44
N ARG A 100 14.39 -17.52 6.67
CA ARG A 100 15.13 -16.87 7.75
C ARG A 100 16.40 -17.63 8.07
N GLU A 101 16.31 -18.94 8.32
CA GLU A 101 17.50 -19.78 8.57
C GLU A 101 18.54 -19.72 7.45
N LEU A 102 18.11 -19.71 6.18
CA LEU A 102 19.04 -19.57 5.06
C LEU A 102 19.73 -18.21 5.04
N LYS A 103 19.02 -17.15 5.43
CA LYS A 103 19.57 -15.80 5.51
C LYS A 103 20.55 -15.69 6.69
N ASP A 104 20.20 -16.23 7.85
CA ASP A 104 21.09 -16.28 9.02
C ASP A 104 22.37 -17.07 8.74
N LYS A 105 22.27 -18.18 7.98
CA LYS A 105 23.45 -18.95 7.53
C LYS A 105 24.33 -18.16 6.55
N LEU A 106 23.73 -17.33 5.69
CA LEU A 106 24.48 -16.44 4.80
C LEU A 106 25.18 -15.34 5.61
N ASP A 107 24.45 -14.70 6.52
CA ASP A 107 24.93 -13.55 7.30
C ASP A 107 26.02 -13.97 8.30
N SER A 108 25.95 -15.19 8.84
CA SER A 108 27.01 -15.79 9.67
C SER A 108 28.21 -16.32 8.88
N GLY A 109 28.16 -16.30 7.54
CA GLY A 109 29.22 -16.87 6.69
C GLY A 109 29.27 -18.39 6.65
N THR A 110 28.28 -19.08 7.25
CA THR A 110 28.16 -20.55 7.23
C THR A 110 27.99 -21.09 5.81
N ILE A 111 27.35 -20.31 4.93
CA ILE A 111 27.19 -20.64 3.51
C ILE A 111 27.63 -19.47 2.63
N THR A 112 28.09 -19.78 1.42
CA THR A 112 28.43 -18.76 0.43
C THR A 112 27.18 -18.12 -0.18
N ARG A 113 27.32 -16.94 -0.81
CA ARG A 113 26.24 -16.33 -1.61
C ARG A 113 25.76 -17.26 -2.74
N GLN A 114 26.68 -17.98 -3.37
CA GLN A 114 26.36 -18.96 -4.41
C GLN A 114 25.51 -20.12 -3.86
N ASP A 115 25.85 -20.63 -2.68
CA ASP A 115 25.07 -21.67 -2.00
C ASP A 115 23.68 -21.17 -1.59
N TYR A 116 23.59 -19.95 -1.06
CA TYR A 116 22.33 -19.33 -0.70
C TYR A 116 21.39 -19.23 -1.91
N GLU A 117 21.88 -18.70 -3.03
CA GLU A 117 21.09 -18.57 -4.27
C GLU A 117 20.69 -19.93 -4.86
N ARG A 118 21.59 -20.92 -4.82
CA ARG A 118 21.30 -22.29 -5.24
C ARG A 118 20.18 -22.89 -4.41
N ARG A 119 20.25 -22.81 -3.07
CA ARG A 119 19.22 -23.33 -2.16
C ARG A 119 17.88 -22.62 -2.33
N ARG A 120 17.88 -21.29 -2.50
CA ARG A 120 16.65 -20.53 -2.81
C ARG A 120 16.01 -20.92 -4.14
N LYS A 121 16.79 -21.32 -5.15
CA LYS A 121 16.26 -21.83 -6.42
C LYS A 121 15.61 -23.21 -6.31
N GLU A 122 15.88 -23.97 -5.24
CA GLU A 122 15.24 -25.27 -5.00
C GLU A 122 13.83 -25.13 -4.38
N ALA A 123 13.57 -24.09 -3.58
CA ALA A 123 12.27 -23.88 -2.94
C ALA A 123 11.07 -23.77 -3.93
N PRO A 124 11.15 -23.00 -5.05
CA PRO A 124 10.08 -22.94 -6.06
C PRO A 124 9.80 -24.28 -6.77
N LYS A 125 10.73 -25.25 -6.68
CA LYS A 125 10.52 -26.60 -7.26
C LYS A 125 9.68 -27.48 -6.34
N LYS A 126 9.73 -27.24 -5.03
CA LYS A 126 9.06 -28.04 -4.00
C LYS A 126 7.68 -27.50 -3.63
N CYS A 127 7.45 -26.21 -3.81
CA CYS A 127 6.15 -25.58 -3.55
C CYS A 127 5.54 -24.98 -4.81
N ARG A 128 4.25 -25.22 -5.03
CA ARG A 128 3.47 -24.46 -6.01
C ARG A 128 3.27 -23.06 -5.46
N GLY A 129 3.61 -22.04 -6.25
CA GLY A 129 3.41 -20.67 -5.84
C GLY A 129 1.93 -20.33 -5.82
N ALA A 130 1.48 -19.70 -4.74
CA ALA A 130 0.09 -19.30 -4.53
C ALA A 130 0.00 -17.80 -4.25
N GLU A 131 -1.18 -17.22 -4.45
CA GLU A 131 -1.45 -15.88 -3.93
C GLU A 131 -1.49 -15.92 -2.40
N ALA A 132 -1.01 -14.87 -1.74
CA ALA A 132 -1.12 -14.76 -0.30
C ALA A 132 -2.60 -14.66 0.11
N PRO A 133 -3.01 -15.28 1.23
CA PRO A 133 -4.32 -15.00 1.80
C PRO A 133 -4.40 -13.52 2.25
N PRO A 134 -5.58 -12.90 2.22
CA PRO A 134 -5.76 -11.60 2.86
C PRO A 134 -5.52 -11.74 4.37
N PHE A 135 -4.69 -10.88 4.93
CA PHE A 135 -4.40 -10.85 6.36
C PHE A 135 -5.16 -9.73 7.09
N ILE A 136 -5.62 -8.72 6.35
CA ILE A 136 -6.58 -7.72 6.84
C ILE A 136 -7.81 -7.74 5.94
N LYS A 137 -8.98 -7.79 6.59
CA LYS A 137 -10.29 -7.58 5.99
C LYS A 137 -10.99 -6.50 6.80
N MET A 138 -11.41 -5.42 6.14
CA MET A 138 -12.14 -4.32 6.77
C MET A 138 -13.38 -3.97 5.96
N GLU A 139 -14.43 -3.56 6.65
CA GLU A 139 -15.60 -2.95 6.03
C GLU A 139 -15.42 -1.43 6.00
N LEU A 140 -15.74 -0.82 4.86
CA LEU A 140 -15.69 0.62 4.63
C LEU A 140 -17.11 1.14 4.44
N HIS A 141 -17.57 1.96 5.37
CA HIS A 141 -18.87 2.62 5.37
C HIS A 141 -18.78 4.06 4.86
N HIS A 142 -19.94 4.67 4.64
CA HIS A 142 -20.01 6.09 4.34
C HIS A 142 -19.38 6.91 5.48
N GLY A 143 -18.43 7.77 5.14
CA GLY A 143 -17.73 8.63 6.09
C GLY A 143 -16.44 8.04 6.65
N ASP A 144 -16.16 6.77 6.41
CA ASP A 144 -14.94 6.12 6.91
C ASP A 144 -13.69 6.69 6.24
N LEU A 145 -12.67 6.92 7.07
CA LEU A 145 -11.35 7.38 6.68
C LEU A 145 -10.35 6.24 6.91
N VAL A 146 -9.59 5.89 5.89
CA VAL A 146 -8.49 4.90 5.99
C VAL A 146 -7.19 5.61 5.67
N VAL A 147 -6.22 5.53 6.59
CA VAL A 147 -4.86 6.02 6.35
C VAL A 147 -3.90 4.84 6.25
N MET A 148 -3.16 4.79 5.15
CA MET A 148 -2.13 3.82 4.86
C MET A 148 -0.78 4.54 4.89
N HIS A 149 0.04 4.27 5.91
CA HIS A 149 1.32 4.96 6.11
C HIS A 149 2.52 4.00 6.08
N GLY A 150 3.59 4.46 5.41
CA GLY A 150 4.88 3.80 5.28
C GLY A 150 5.12 3.25 3.86
N GLU A 151 6.24 3.60 3.24
CA GLU A 151 6.59 3.18 1.87
C GLU A 151 6.62 1.65 1.70
N LYS A 152 6.96 0.93 2.78
CA LYS A 152 7.00 -0.53 2.81
C LYS A 152 5.63 -1.17 2.59
N LEU A 153 4.54 -0.49 2.99
CA LEU A 153 3.19 -1.01 2.80
C LEU A 153 2.88 -1.17 1.32
N GLN A 154 3.00 -0.10 0.53
CA GLN A 154 2.79 -0.14 -0.92
C GLN A 154 3.85 -0.99 -1.63
N LYS A 155 5.09 -1.05 -1.11
CA LYS A 155 6.13 -1.90 -1.68
C LYS A 155 5.78 -3.38 -1.57
N TYR A 156 5.36 -3.85 -0.39
CA TYR A 156 5.27 -5.28 -0.07
C TYR A 156 3.86 -5.87 -0.12
N PHE A 157 2.84 -5.03 0.02
CA PHE A 157 1.45 -5.44 0.11
C PHE A 157 0.63 -4.80 -1.01
N GLU A 158 -0.50 -5.42 -1.31
CA GLU A 158 -1.49 -4.98 -2.28
C GLU A 158 -2.87 -5.10 -1.65
N HIS A 159 -3.81 -4.30 -2.11
CA HIS A 159 -5.16 -4.25 -1.59
C HIS A 159 -6.20 -4.30 -2.71
N SER A 160 -7.40 -4.77 -2.39
CA SER A 160 -8.56 -4.74 -3.29
C SER A 160 -9.76 -4.18 -2.58
N VAL A 161 -10.70 -3.61 -3.34
CA VAL A 161 -11.95 -3.06 -2.82
C VAL A 161 -13.12 -3.65 -3.59
N ILE A 162 -14.02 -4.28 -2.84
CA ILE A 162 -15.22 -4.94 -3.34
C ILE A 162 -16.42 -4.15 -2.81
N PRO A 163 -16.97 -3.20 -3.57
CA PRO A 163 -18.17 -2.46 -3.17
C PRO A 163 -19.41 -3.35 -3.23
N GLU A 164 -20.44 -2.99 -2.46
CA GLU A 164 -21.80 -3.46 -2.73
C GLU A 164 -22.29 -2.91 -4.08
N GLU A 165 -23.28 -3.58 -4.70
CA GLU A 165 -23.89 -3.26 -6.00
C GLU A 165 -24.72 -1.95 -5.98
N LYS A 166 -24.08 -0.86 -5.58
CA LYS A 166 -24.63 0.49 -5.38
C LYS A 166 -23.54 1.54 -5.58
N LEU A 167 -23.94 2.78 -5.84
CA LEU A 167 -23.02 3.89 -6.07
C LEU A 167 -22.12 4.15 -4.84
N ARG A 168 -20.80 4.13 -5.06
CA ARG A 168 -19.77 4.47 -4.06
C ARG A 168 -18.70 5.37 -4.67
N PHE A 169 -18.15 6.27 -3.86
CA PHE A 169 -16.97 7.05 -4.20
C PHE A 169 -15.85 6.79 -3.19
N ALA A 170 -14.62 6.71 -3.69
CA ALA A 170 -13.41 6.78 -2.89
C ALA A 170 -12.66 8.06 -3.26
N LEU A 171 -12.45 8.92 -2.27
CA LEU A 171 -11.66 10.14 -2.42
C LEU A 171 -10.30 9.89 -1.78
N THR A 172 -9.26 9.77 -2.59
CA THR A 172 -7.92 9.35 -2.15
C THR A 172 -6.95 10.53 -2.22
N ALA A 173 -6.52 11.02 -1.06
CA ALA A 173 -5.52 12.06 -0.93
C ALA A 173 -4.11 11.45 -0.87
N ARG A 174 -3.19 12.06 -1.62
CA ARG A 174 -1.81 11.59 -1.81
C ARG A 174 -0.83 12.75 -1.68
N TYR A 175 0.40 12.45 -1.26
CA TYR A 175 1.54 13.35 -1.41
C TYR A 175 2.39 12.91 -2.60
N ILE A 176 2.48 13.74 -3.61
CA ILE A 176 3.34 13.54 -4.78
C ILE A 176 4.64 14.31 -4.56
N LYS A 177 5.76 13.59 -4.63
CA LYS A 177 7.13 14.09 -4.50
C LYS A 177 7.43 15.06 -5.65
N PRO A 178 7.67 16.37 -5.37
CA PRO A 178 7.88 17.37 -6.42
C PRO A 178 9.03 17.04 -7.37
N GLU A 179 10.08 16.38 -6.88
CA GLU A 179 11.23 15.93 -7.66
C GLU A 179 10.89 14.91 -8.76
N HIS A 180 9.67 14.35 -8.74
CA HIS A 180 9.16 13.40 -9.72
C HIS A 180 8.03 13.97 -10.59
N VAL A 181 7.77 15.28 -10.51
CA VAL A 181 6.73 15.98 -11.28
C VAL A 181 7.39 17.04 -12.16
N ASP A 182 6.94 17.13 -13.41
CA ASP A 182 7.36 18.20 -14.33
C ASP A 182 7.08 19.57 -13.71
N GLU A 183 8.04 20.50 -13.80
CA GLU A 183 7.93 21.84 -13.21
C GLU A 183 6.68 22.61 -13.68
N SER A 184 6.22 22.36 -14.91
CA SER A 184 5.00 22.97 -15.45
C SER A 184 3.72 22.53 -14.73
N GLU A 185 3.77 21.39 -14.04
CA GLU A 185 2.63 20.76 -13.38
C GLU A 185 2.58 21.06 -11.88
N TRP A 186 3.64 21.64 -11.29
CA TRP A 186 3.74 21.92 -9.85
C TRP A 186 2.56 22.73 -9.32
N LYS A 187 2.07 23.69 -10.11
CA LYS A 187 0.92 24.54 -9.77
C LYS A 187 -0.36 23.75 -9.48
N LYS A 188 -0.49 22.52 -9.97
CA LYS A 188 -1.67 21.67 -9.72
C LYS A 188 -1.75 21.18 -8.28
N GLY A 189 -0.60 21.09 -7.60
CA GLY A 189 -0.51 20.73 -6.18
C GLY A 189 -0.55 21.93 -5.23
N GLU A 190 -0.51 23.16 -5.77
CA GLU A 190 -0.58 24.38 -4.97
C GLU A 190 -2.04 24.78 -4.71
N PHE A 191 -2.46 24.71 -3.46
CA PHE A 191 -3.77 25.18 -3.02
C PHE A 191 -3.72 25.71 -1.59
N SER A 192 -4.79 26.40 -1.18
CA SER A 192 -5.01 26.79 0.20
C SER A 192 -6.43 26.45 0.59
N LEU A 193 -6.59 25.85 1.77
CA LEU A 193 -7.91 25.54 2.33
C LEU A 193 -8.49 26.81 2.97
N SER A 194 -9.76 27.11 2.71
CA SER A 194 -10.48 28.14 3.45
C SER A 194 -10.79 27.69 4.88
N PRO A 195 -11.07 28.59 5.83
CA PRO A 195 -11.33 28.23 7.22
C PRO A 195 -12.43 27.17 7.41
N ASP A 196 -13.46 27.16 6.56
CA ASP A 196 -14.55 26.15 6.58
C ASP A 196 -14.17 24.79 5.97
N GLN A 197 -13.00 24.70 5.34
CA GLN A 197 -12.46 23.48 4.75
C GLN A 197 -11.39 22.84 5.63
N ILE A 198 -10.84 23.57 6.59
CA ILE A 198 -9.93 23.04 7.61
C ILE A 198 -10.78 22.21 8.58
N TYR A 199 -10.40 20.94 8.74
CA TYR A 199 -11.08 20.01 9.64
C TYR A 199 -10.20 19.78 10.88
N ASP A 200 -10.79 19.88 12.06
CA ASP A 200 -10.08 19.73 13.34
C ASP A 200 -10.42 18.41 14.07
N GLY A 201 -11.31 17.60 13.48
CA GLY A 201 -11.81 16.36 14.08
C GLY A 201 -13.19 16.47 14.72
N LYS A 202 -13.83 17.66 14.71
CA LYS A 202 -15.14 17.91 15.30
C LYS A 202 -16.24 18.20 14.27
#